data_AF-A0A7Y5TYQ7-F1
#
_entry.id   AF-A0A7Y5TYQ7-F1
#
_cell.length_a   1.000
_cell.length_b   1.000
_cell.length_c   1.000
_cell.angle_alpha   90.00
_cell.angle_beta   90.00
_cell.angle_gamma   90.00
#
_symmetry.space_group_name_H-M   'P 1'
#
loop_
_entity.id
_entity.type
_entity.pdbx_description
1 polymer ?
#
loop_
_entity_poly.entity_id
_entity_poly.type
_entity_poly.pdbx_seq_one_letter_code
_entity_poly.pdbx_strand_id
1 'polypeptide(L)' 'PTAADDHQRKNAEVLAQAGAAELIEQKHLTGDVLAERILALTSDDIRRAAVARAARGFARPDAAKLIVDKALALVAADAR' A
#
# COMPACT_ATOMS: atom_id res chain seq x y z
N PRO A 1 7.84 -17.04 1.66
CA PRO A 1 7.71 -15.63 1.26
C PRO A 1 8.35 -14.71 2.31
N THR A 2 9.66 -14.53 2.22
CA THR A 2 10.41 -13.60 3.07
C THR A 2 11.05 -12.57 2.14
N ALA A 3 10.35 -11.46 1.91
CA ALA A 3 10.97 -10.31 1.25
C ALA A 3 12.19 -9.90 2.09
N ALA A 4 13.32 -9.76 1.43
CA ALA A 4 14.66 -9.93 2.01
C ALA A 4 15.10 -8.88 3.07
N ASP A 5 14.25 -7.99 3.58
CA ASP A 5 14.71 -6.95 4.52
C ASP A 5 13.59 -6.20 5.28
N ASP A 6 12.53 -6.90 5.72
CA ASP A 6 11.37 -6.30 6.41
C ASP A 6 10.61 -5.23 5.57
N HIS A 7 10.89 -5.20 4.27
CA HIS A 7 10.32 -4.21 3.34
C HIS A 7 8.80 -4.29 3.25
N GLN A 8 8.22 -5.48 3.40
CA GLN A 8 6.76 -5.65 3.40
C GLN A 8 6.12 -4.98 4.61
N ARG A 9 6.76 -5.08 5.79
CA ARG A 9 6.31 -4.40 7.00
C ARG A 9 6.40 -2.89 6.82
N LYS A 10 7.54 -2.37 6.34
CA LYS A 10 7.73 -0.93 6.11
C LYS A 10 6.68 -0.37 5.14
N ASN A 11 6.39 -1.07 4.04
CA ASN A 11 5.35 -0.67 3.10
C ASN A 11 3.96 -0.62 3.77
N ALA A 12 3.65 -1.61 4.60
CA ALA A 12 2.38 -1.66 5.31
C ALA A 12 2.28 -0.58 6.42
N GLU A 13 3.38 -0.29 7.12
CA GLU A 13 3.46 0.78 8.12
C GLU A 13 3.22 2.15 7.49
N VAL A 14 3.78 2.42 6.31
CA VAL A 14 3.55 3.68 5.56
C VAL A 14 2.05 3.90 5.29
N LEU A 15 1.34 2.86 4.86
CA LEU A 15 -0.10 2.93 4.62
C LEU A 15 -0.88 3.09 5.93
N ALA A 16 -0.52 2.32 6.97
CA ALA A 16 -1.21 2.36 8.25
C ALA A 16 -1.05 3.70 8.98
N GLN A 17 0.16 4.27 8.99
CA GLN A 17 0.44 5.59 9.57
C GLN A 17 -0.33 6.72 8.88
N ALA A 18 -0.61 6.57 7.59
CA ALA A 18 -1.43 7.51 6.84
C ALA A 18 -2.95 7.26 6.98
N GLY A 19 -3.37 6.27 7.79
CA GLY A 19 -4.77 5.87 7.94
C GLY A 19 -5.36 5.20 6.69
N ALA A 20 -4.51 4.77 5.75
CA ALA A 20 -4.91 4.14 4.49
C ALA A 20 -5.07 2.62 4.58
N ALA A 21 -4.64 1.99 5.69
CA ALA A 21 -4.77 0.57 5.92
C ALA A 21 -4.75 0.23 7.42
N GLU A 22 -5.14 -0.99 7.75
CA GLU A 22 -4.86 -1.62 9.04
C GLU A 22 -3.72 -2.62 8.88
N LEU A 23 -2.79 -2.64 9.83
CA LEU A 23 -1.67 -3.58 9.85
C LEU A 23 -1.94 -4.69 10.87
N ILE A 24 -1.96 -5.93 10.39
CA ILE A 24 -1.95 -7.13 11.23
C ILE A 24 -0.55 -7.74 11.11
N GLU A 25 0.20 -7.79 12.20
CA GLU A 25 1.51 -8.44 12.19
C GLU A 25 1.35 -9.95 11.97
N GLN A 26 2.26 -10.57 11.22
CA GLN A 26 2.18 -12.00 10.85
C GLN A 26 1.95 -12.94 12.05
N LYS A 27 2.58 -12.67 13.20
CA LYS A 27 2.41 -13.48 14.42
C LYS A 27 0.99 -13.43 15.02
N HIS A 28 0.19 -12.44 14.63
CA HIS A 28 -1.20 -12.26 15.04
C HIS A 28 -2.20 -12.55 13.90
N LEU A 29 -1.71 -12.87 12.70
CA LEU A 29 -2.56 -13.13 11.53
C LEU A 29 -3.15 -14.54 11.60
N THR A 30 -4.31 -14.65 12.22
CA THR A 30 -5.15 -15.86 12.21
C THR A 30 -6.41 -15.63 11.36
N GLY A 31 -7.10 -16.71 10.98
CA GLY A 31 -8.36 -16.61 10.24
C GLY A 31 -9.42 -15.81 11.00
N ASP A 32 -9.54 -16.05 12.31
CA ASP A 32 -10.51 -15.37 13.17
C ASP A 32 -10.21 -13.87 13.28
N VAL A 33 -8.94 -13.50 13.50
CA VAL A 33 -8.53 -12.09 13.57
C VAL A 33 -8.79 -11.40 12.23
N LEU A 34 -8.45 -12.04 11.12
CA LEU A 34 -8.70 -11.46 9.80
C LEU A 34 -10.20 -11.24 9.55
N ALA A 35 -11.03 -12.23 9.85
CA ALA A 35 -12.48 -12.15 9.69
C ALA A 35 -13.08 -11.04 10.55
N GLU A 36 -12.67 -10.95 11.83
CA GLU A 36 -13.10 -9.89 12.75
C GLU A 36 -12.80 -8.49 12.19
N ARG A 37 -11.58 -8.26 11.70
CA ARG A 37 -11.17 -6.95 11.15
C ARG A 37 -11.96 -6.58 9.90
N ILE A 38 -12.19 -7.53 9.00
CA ILE A 38 -12.99 -7.30 7.79
C ILE A 38 -14.44 -6.95 8.17
N LEU A 39 -15.05 -7.69 9.09
CA LEU A 39 -16.42 -7.43 9.55
C LEU A 39 -16.53 -6.08 10.26
N ALA A 40 -15.56 -5.72 11.10
CA ALA A 40 -15.52 -4.42 11.76
C ALA A 40 -15.41 -3.25 10.75
N LEU A 41 -14.59 -3.39 9.70
CA LEU A 41 -14.44 -2.35 8.68
C LEU A 41 -15.67 -2.25 7.76
N THR A 42 -16.30 -3.37 7.44
CA THR A 42 -17.50 -3.40 6.57
C THR A 42 -18.76 -2.92 7.28
N SER A 43 -18.83 -3.04 8.61
CA SER A 43 -19.95 -2.53 9.41
C SER A 43 -19.86 -1.04 9.77
N ASP A 44 -18.70 -0.40 9.59
CA ASP A 44 -18.50 1.03 9.86
C ASP A 44 -18.27 1.81 8.56
N ASP A 45 -19.34 2.38 8.03
CA ASP A 45 -19.32 3.17 6.79
C ASP A 45 -18.45 4.41 6.87
N ILE A 46 -18.41 5.07 8.03
CA ILE A 46 -17.64 6.31 8.22
C ILE A 46 -16.15 5.98 8.18
N ARG A 47 -15.73 4.96 8.94
CA ARG A 47 -14.35 4.47 8.95
C ARG A 47 -13.94 3.95 7.59
N ARG A 48 -14.76 3.13 6.93
CA ARG A 48 -14.48 2.60 5.59
C ARG A 48 -14.28 3.72 4.58
N ALA A 49 -15.13 4.74 4.60
CA ALA A 49 -15.00 5.90 3.73
C ALA A 49 -13.71 6.71 4.03
N ALA A 50 -13.31 6.82 5.29
CA ALA A 50 -12.07 7.48 5.69
C ALA A 50 -10.83 6.72 5.16
N VAL A 51 -10.76 5.41 5.40
CA VAL A 51 -9.68 4.54 4.89
C VAL A 51 -9.60 4.62 3.37
N ALA A 52 -10.74 4.53 2.68
CA ALA A 52 -10.78 4.62 1.22
C ALA A 52 -10.34 5.98 0.67
N ARG A 53 -10.59 7.09 1.39
CA ARG A 53 -10.07 8.41 1.01
C ARG A 53 -8.56 8.50 1.19
N ALA A 54 -8.04 8.03 2.32
CA ALA A 54 -6.61 8.01 2.58
C ALA A 54 -5.85 7.13 1.58
N ALA A 55 -6.35 5.91 1.31
CA ALA A 55 -5.76 4.98 0.35
C ALA A 55 -5.69 5.55 -1.08
N ARG A 56 -6.69 6.35 -1.49
CA ARG A 56 -6.65 7.04 -2.80
C ARG A 56 -5.47 7.99 -2.94
N GLY A 57 -4.98 8.59 -1.86
CA GLY A 57 -3.78 9.45 -1.90
C GLY A 57 -2.49 8.72 -2.28
N PHE A 58 -2.46 7.40 -2.12
CA PHE A 58 -1.32 6.54 -2.49
C PHE A 58 -1.39 6.07 -3.94
N ALA A 59 -2.50 6.27 -4.64
CA ALA A 59 -2.61 5.90 -6.04
C ALA A 59 -1.57 6.66 -6.88
N ARG A 60 -0.93 5.94 -7.80
CA ARG A 60 -0.02 6.48 -8.80
C ARG A 60 -0.44 5.95 -10.18
N PRO A 61 -1.58 6.44 -10.72
CA PRO A 61 -2.15 5.90 -11.97
C PRO A 61 -1.16 5.96 -13.15
N ASP A 62 -0.32 7.00 -13.18
CA ASP A 62 0.64 7.22 -14.27
C ASP A 62 2.04 6.66 -13.97
N ALA A 63 2.23 5.88 -12.90
CA ALA A 63 3.55 5.42 -12.47
C ALA A 63 4.33 4.70 -13.58
N ALA A 64 3.68 3.75 -14.27
CA ALA A 64 4.31 2.99 -15.34
C ALA A 64 4.75 3.90 -16.48
N LYS A 65 3.89 4.83 -16.92
CA LYS A 65 4.22 5.81 -17.94
C LYS A 65 5.41 6.69 -17.52
N LEU A 66 5.36 7.24 -16.32
CA LEU A 66 6.42 8.10 -15.79
C LEU A 66 7.77 7.38 -15.71
N ILE A 67 7.76 6.10 -15.30
CA ILE A 67 8.97 5.27 -15.25
C ILE A 67 9.55 5.09 -16.65
N VAL A 68 8.71 4.74 -17.64
CA VAL A 68 9.17 4.55 -19.03
C VAL A 68 9.70 5.85 -19.61
N ASP A 69 9.00 6.97 -19.45
CA ASP A 69 9.44 8.28 -19.95
C ASP A 69 10.82 8.66 -19.36
N LYS A 70 11.01 8.42 -18.05
CA LYS A 70 12.30 8.69 -17.37
C LYS A 70 13.41 7.74 -17.85
N ALA A 71 13.11 6.45 -18.02
CA ALA A 71 14.09 5.48 -18.50
C ALA A 71 14.57 5.83 -19.92
N LEU A 72 13.66 6.20 -20.82
CA LEU A 72 14.00 6.63 -22.18
C LEU A 72 14.83 7.91 -22.20
N ALA A 73 14.51 8.88 -21.34
CA ALA A 73 15.28 10.12 -21.22
C ALA A 73 16.73 9.88 -20.78
N LEU A 74 16.96 8.93 -19.85
CA LEU A 74 18.30 8.55 -19.40
C LEU A 74 19.11 7.90 -20.53
N VAL A 75 18.52 6.98 -21.28
CA VAL A 75 19.19 6.32 -22.43
C VAL A 75 19.54 7.35 -23.52
N ALA A 76 18.65 8.29 -23.80
CA ALA A 76 18.91 9.33 -24.80
C ALA A 76 19.98 10.34 -24.36
N ALA A 77 20.16 10.56 -23.06
CA ALA A 77 21.20 11.43 -22.51
C ALA A 77 22.58 10.75 -22.53
N ASP A 78 22.63 9.44 -22.31
CA ASP A 78 23.88 8.64 -22.33
C ASP A 78 24.40 8.40 -23.77
N ALA A 79 23.53 8.55 -24.77
CA ALA A 79 23.85 8.43 -26.19
C ALA A 79 24.39 9.74 -26.84
N ARG A 80 24.54 10.82 -26.06
CA ARG A 80 25.12 12.11 -26.50
C ARG A 80 26.51 12.30 -25.92
#